data_AF-A0A8S3ERQ4-F1
#
_entry.id   AF-A0A8S3ERQ4-F1
#
_cell.length_a   1.000
_cell.length_b   1.000
_cell.length_c   1.000
_cell.angle_alpha   90.00
_cell.angle_beta   90.00
_cell.angle_gamma   90.00
#
_symmetry.space_group_name_H-M   'P 1'
#
loop_
_entity.id
_entity.type
_entity.pdbx_description
1 polymer ?
#
loop_
_entity_poly.entity_id
_entity_poly.type
_entity_poly.pdbx_seq_one_letter_code
_entity_poly.pdbx_strand_id
1 'polypeptide(L)'
;MDLKPQNIVHVDNILKVCDFGLSKYEFESKYDETPNFSAPEVLISQEQHYQPQADIWSIGAILYYMAYGKQPNWNPENRAWEPPYGHQPVQDPL
;
A
#
# COMPACT_ATOMS: atom_id res chain seq x y z
N MET A 1 9.53 -1.81 -3.10
CA MET A 1 8.72 -0.72 -2.49
C MET A 1 8.48 -1.12 -1.06
N ASP A 2 8.83 -0.27 -0.10
CA ASP A 2 8.64 -0.58 1.33
C ASP A 2 7.98 0.60 2.07
N LEU A 3 6.93 1.15 1.47
CA LEU A 3 6.11 2.15 2.13
C LEU A 3 5.19 1.48 3.14
N LYS A 4 5.42 1.78 4.42
CA LYS A 4 4.66 1.27 5.56
C LYS A 4 4.68 2.29 6.69
N PRO A 5 3.77 2.22 7.67
CA PRO A 5 3.73 3.18 8.77
C PRO A 5 5.06 3.29 9.55
N GLN A 6 5.81 2.19 9.66
CA GLN A 6 7.12 2.17 10.33
C GLN A 6 8.18 3.03 9.63
N ASN A 7 8.00 3.28 8.32
CA ASN A 7 8.90 4.07 7.49
C ASN A 7 8.41 5.53 7.35
N ILE A 8 7.42 5.93 8.15
CA ILE A 8 6.96 7.32 8.27
C ILE A 8 7.35 7.87 9.63
N VAL A 9 8.12 8.96 9.64
CA VAL A 9 8.54 9.66 10.85
C VAL A 9 7.89 11.03 10.94
N HIS A 10 7.54 11.43 12.16
CA HIS A 10 6.92 12.72 12.43
C HIS A 10 7.94 13.63 13.14
N VAL A 11 8.35 14.70 12.46
CA VAL A 11 9.35 15.65 12.96
C VAL A 11 8.86 17.07 12.66
N ASP A 12 8.81 17.92 13.68
CA ASP A 12 8.41 19.33 13.56
C ASP A 12 7.05 19.54 12.86
N ASN A 13 6.04 18.75 13.23
CA ASN A 13 4.71 18.75 12.61
C ASN A 13 4.70 18.37 11.11
N ILE A 14 5.75 17.72 10.62
CA ILE A 14 5.88 17.26 9.24
C ILE A 14 6.05 15.74 9.22
N LEU A 15 5.24 15.05 8.42
CA LEU A 15 5.45 13.64 8.10
C LEU A 15 6.54 13.51 7.03
N LYS A 16 7.52 12.65 7.28
CA LYS A 16 8.63 12.38 6.38
C LYS A 16 8.71 10.88 6.11
N VAL A 17 8.98 10.51 4.87
CA VAL A 17 9.31 9.14 4.49
C VAL A 17 10.79 8.89 4.80
N CYS A 18 11.10 7.77 5.41
CA CYS A 18 12.46 7.29 5.63
C CYS A 18 12.60 5.86 5.11
N ASP A 19 13.85 5.36 5.10
CA ASP A 19 14.21 4.03 4.62
C ASP A 19 13.93 3.78 3.12
N PHE A 20 14.94 4.10 2.30
CA PHE A 20 14.91 3.90 0.85
C PHE A 20 15.68 2.64 0.41
N GLY A 21 15.95 1.70 1.33
CA GLY A 21 16.74 0.51 1.02
C GLY A 21 16.14 -0.39 -0.08
N LEU A 22 14.84 -0.26 -0.33
CA LEU A 22 14.07 -1.01 -1.33
C LEU A 22 13.41 -0.09 -2.39
N SER A 23 13.90 1.15 -2.55
CA SER A 23 13.46 2.04 -3.62
C SER A 23 13.97 1.56 -4.98
N LYS A 24 13.16 1.72 -6.04
CA LYS A 24 13.46 1.27 -7.39
C LYS A 24 13.15 2.35 -8.42
N TYR A 25 13.86 2.34 -9.55
CA TYR A 25 13.47 3.15 -10.70
C TYR A 25 12.30 2.53 -11.46
N GLU A 26 11.59 3.35 -12.25
CA GLU A 26 10.31 3.07 -12.92
C GLU A 26 10.29 1.83 -13.85
N PHE A 27 11.44 1.21 -14.11
CA PHE A 27 11.59 0.07 -15.03
C PHE A 27 12.34 -1.11 -14.43
N GLU A 28 12.61 -1.10 -13.13
CA GLU A 28 13.23 -2.25 -12.48
C GLU A 28 12.21 -3.39 -12.33
N SER A 29 12.65 -4.58 -12.74
CA SER A 29 11.88 -5.80 -12.60
C SER A 29 12.02 -6.32 -11.18
N LYS A 30 10.87 -6.62 -10.57
CA LYS A 30 10.65 -7.22 -9.24
C LYS A 30 10.16 -6.22 -8.19
N TYR A 31 9.15 -6.61 -7.42
CA TYR A 31 8.80 -5.97 -6.16
C TYR A 31 9.39 -6.77 -5.00
N ASP A 32 10.09 -6.09 -4.08
CA ASP A 32 10.38 -6.60 -2.74
C ASP A 32 9.64 -5.67 -1.79
N GLU A 33 8.68 -6.21 -1.02
CA GLU A 33 7.65 -5.40 -0.37
C GLU A 33 6.94 -6.04 0.82
N THR A 34 6.18 -5.21 1.54
CA THR A 34 5.39 -5.58 2.72
C THR A 34 3.92 -5.77 2.33
N PRO A 35 3.36 -7.01 2.36
CA PRO A 35 2.07 -7.34 1.74
C PRO A 35 0.88 -6.48 2.21
N ASN A 36 0.87 -6.08 3.49
CA ASN A 36 -0.30 -5.43 4.10
C ASN A 36 -0.54 -3.98 3.64
N PHE A 37 0.43 -3.38 2.94
CA PHE A 37 0.31 -2.02 2.39
C PHE A 37 0.51 -1.99 0.87
N SER A 38 0.77 -3.14 0.25
CA SER A 38 0.93 -3.26 -1.21
C SER A 38 -0.40 -3.13 -1.95
N ALA A 39 -0.30 -2.67 -3.19
CA ALA A 39 -1.44 -2.55 -4.09
C ALA A 39 -1.92 -3.93 -4.60
N PRO A 40 -3.23 -4.10 -4.89
CA PRO A 40 -3.80 -5.34 -5.41
C PRO A 40 -3.06 -5.90 -6.62
N GLU A 41 -2.74 -5.05 -7.59
CA GLU A 41 -2.01 -5.41 -8.81
C GLU A 41 -0.61 -5.94 -8.50
N VAL A 42 -0.01 -5.48 -7.41
CA VAL A 42 1.29 -5.93 -6.96
C VAL A 42 1.21 -7.29 -6.25
N LEU A 43 0.12 -7.55 -5.53
CA LEU A 43 -0.14 -8.84 -4.87
C LEU A 43 -0.54 -9.96 -5.86
N ILE A 44 -1.21 -9.62 -6.96
CA ILE A 44 -1.78 -10.58 -7.93
C ILE A 44 -0.85 -10.84 -9.12
N SER A 45 -0.06 -9.86 -9.55
CA SER A 45 0.71 -9.96 -10.80
C SER A 45 1.93 -10.88 -10.67
N GLN A 46 2.12 -11.73 -11.69
CA GLN A 46 3.36 -12.49 -11.90
C GLN A 46 4.42 -11.68 -12.69
N GLU A 47 3.99 -10.65 -13.41
CA GLU A 47 4.85 -9.74 -14.18
C GLU A 47 5.09 -8.47 -13.36
N GLN A 48 6.22 -8.46 -12.65
CA GLN A 48 6.55 -7.43 -11.67
C GLN A 48 7.32 -6.28 -12.32
N HIS A 49 6.63 -5.43 -13.09
CA HIS A 49 7.15 -4.10 -13.40
C HIS A 49 6.69 -3.13 -12.32
N TYR A 50 7.65 -2.45 -11.68
CA TYR A 50 7.34 -1.38 -10.74
C TYR A 50 6.46 -0.31 -11.41
N GLN A 51 5.41 0.11 -10.72
CA GLN A 51 4.53 1.19 -11.15
C GLN A 51 4.45 2.25 -10.04
N PRO A 52 4.66 3.55 -10.35
CA PRO A 52 4.52 4.63 -9.37
C PRO A 52 3.14 4.68 -8.70
N GLN A 53 2.10 4.15 -9.35
CA GLN A 53 0.74 4.05 -8.84
C GLN A 53 0.65 3.18 -7.58
N ALA A 54 1.50 2.16 -7.45
CA ALA A 54 1.55 1.31 -6.26
C ALA A 54 2.04 2.07 -5.00
N ASP A 55 2.88 3.11 -5.17
CA ASP A 55 3.31 3.96 -4.04
C ASP A 55 2.13 4.82 -3.56
N ILE A 56 1.33 5.34 -4.49
CA ILE A 56 0.12 6.11 -4.18
C ILE A 56 -0.87 5.24 -3.40
N TRP A 57 -1.05 3.99 -3.81
CA TRP A 57 -1.86 3.03 -3.06
C TRP A 57 -1.33 2.84 -1.64
N SER A 58 -0.01 2.58 -1.50
CA SER A 58 0.62 2.36 -0.21
C SER A 58 0.45 3.57 0.73
N ILE A 59 0.53 4.80 0.20
CA ILE A 59 0.25 6.03 0.95
C ILE A 59 -1.21 6.07 1.40
N GLY A 60 -2.17 5.74 0.53
CA GLY A 60 -3.58 5.62 0.88
C GLY A 60 -3.83 4.60 2.00
N ALA A 61 -3.19 3.44 1.90
CA ALA A 61 -3.23 2.38 2.91
C ALA A 61 -2.69 2.85 4.28
N ILE A 62 -1.58 3.60 4.28
CA ILE A 62 -0.99 4.20 5.49
C ILE A 62 -1.92 5.27 6.09
N LEU A 63 -2.48 6.16 5.27
CA LEU A 63 -3.45 7.17 5.70
C LEU A 63 -4.68 6.53 6.34
N TYR A 64 -5.22 5.48 5.73
CA TYR A 64 -6.31 4.69 6.28
C TYR A 64 -5.93 4.09 7.64
N TYR A 65 -4.74 3.49 7.76
CA TYR A 65 -4.26 2.95 9.02
C TYR A 65 -4.16 4.03 10.11
N MET A 66 -3.66 5.21 9.79
CA MET A 66 -3.57 6.33 10.73
C MET A 66 -4.95 6.85 11.16
N ALA A 67 -5.93 6.86 10.26
CA ALA A 67 -7.27 7.36 10.54
C ALA A 67 -8.13 6.37 11.36
N TYR A 68 -8.05 5.08 11.05
CA TYR A 68 -8.95 4.06 11.61
C TYR A 68 -8.28 3.11 12.62
N GLY A 69 -6.95 3.14 12.74
CA GLY A 69 -6.18 2.23 13.60
C GLY A 69 -6.20 0.77 13.15
N LYS A 70 -6.66 0.50 11.92
CA LYS A 70 -6.76 -0.85 11.32
C LYS A 70 -6.06 -0.87 9.97
N GLN A 71 -5.45 -1.98 9.62
CA GLN A 71 -4.85 -2.15 8.29
C GLN A 71 -5.95 -2.27 7.23
N PRO A 72 -5.72 -1.81 5.99
CA PRO A 72 -6.63 -2.09 4.89
C PRO A 72 -6.80 -3.59 4.71
N ASN A 73 -8.03 -4.02 4.44
CA ASN A 73 -8.34 -5.43 4.23
C ASN A 73 -8.87 -5.59 2.81
N TRP A 74 -7.96 -5.78 1.86
CA TRP A 74 -8.34 -6.10 0.49
C TRP A 74 -8.42 -7.62 0.32
N ASN A 75 -9.55 -8.09 -0.20
CA ASN A 75 -9.83 -9.51 -0.36
C ASN A 75 -9.59 -9.94 -1.83
N PRO A 76 -8.63 -10.86 -2.08
CA PRO A 76 -8.31 -11.32 -3.43
C PRO A 76 -9.39 -12.14 -4.11
N GLU A 77 -10.23 -12.84 -3.35
CA GLU A 77 -11.22 -13.76 -3.92
C GLU A 77 -12.38 -13.01 -4.58
N ASN A 78 -12.80 -11.89 -3.99
CA ASN A 78 -13.90 -11.07 -4.48
C ASN A 78 -13.45 -9.73 -5.08
N ARG A 79 -12.14 -9.44 -5.08
CA ARG A 79 -11.54 -8.16 -5.53
C ARG A 79 -12.28 -6.96 -4.93
N ALA A 80 -12.44 -7.00 -3.61
CA ALA A 80 -13.14 -5.96 -2.89
C ALA A 80 -12.33 -5.53 -1.68
N TRP A 81 -12.41 -4.24 -1.39
CA TRP A 81 -11.94 -3.69 -0.14
C TRP A 81 -13.01 -3.87 0.94
N GLU A 82 -12.63 -4.43 2.09
CA GLU A 82 -13.49 -4.67 3.23
C GLU A 82 -13.27 -3.58 4.30
N PRO A 83 -14.17 -2.60 4.40
CA PRO A 83 -14.08 -1.55 5.39
C PRO A 83 -14.14 -2.05 6.83
N PRO A 84 -13.66 -1.23 7.79
CA PRO A 84 -13.85 -1.53 9.18
C PRO A 84 -15.32 -1.31 9.57
N TYR A 85 -15.73 -1.86 10.72
CA TYR A 85 -17.03 -1.55 11.35
C TYR A 85 -18.28 -1.97 10.56
N GLY A 86 -18.17 -2.94 9.66
CA GLY A 86 -19.32 -3.58 9.01
C GLY A 86 -19.97 -2.75 7.91
N HIS A 87 -19.28 -1.75 7.37
CA HIS A 87 -19.71 -1.13 6.11
C HIS A 87 -19.64 -2.16 4.96
N GLN A 88 -20.38 -1.92 3.89
CA GLN A 88 -20.39 -2.85 2.76
C GLN A 88 -19.03 -2.85 2.04
N PRO A 89 -18.56 -4.02 1.55
CA PRO A 89 -17.38 -4.10 0.73
C PRO A 89 -17.49 -3.18 -0.49
N VAL A 90 -16.38 -2.53 -0.83
CA VAL A 90 -16.27 -1.65 -2.00
C VAL A 90 -15.51 -2.42 -3.07
N GLN A 91 -16.13 -2.61 -4.24
CA GLN A 91 -15.48 -3.27 -5.36
C GLN A 91 -14.24 -2.48 -5.80
N ASP A 92 -13.15 -3.17 -6.08
CA ASP A 92 -11.98 -2.57 -6.70
C ASP A 92 -12.36 -2.03 -8.10
N PRO A 93 -12.09 -0.75 -8.42
CA PRO A 93 -12.43 -0.18 -9.73
C PRO A 93 -11.56 -0.71 -10.89
N LEU A 94 -10.54 -1.53 -10.63
CA LEU A 94 -9.59 -2.07 -11.61
C LEU A 94 -10.01 -3.42 -12.23
#